data_AF-A0A7W1GD07-F1
#
_entry.id   AF-A0A7W1GD07-F1
#
_cell.length_a   1.000
_cell.length_b   1.000
_cell.length_c   1.000
_cell.angle_alpha   90.00
_cell.angle_beta   90.00
_cell.angle_gamma   90.00
#
_symmetry.space_group_name_H-M   'P 1'
#
loop_
_entity.id
_entity.type
_entity.pdbx_description
1 polymer ?
#
loop_
_entity_poly.entity_id
_entity_poly.type
_entity_poly.pdbx_seq_one_letter_code
_entity_poly.pdbx_strand_id
1 'polypeptide(L)'
;MLLQALPEKQPALLTLIYAGGFALLVLWLGLSLLRRTRRSRSPLGAIASADLPNEVRQRLGVTSTNRGLHALRWAFVLMALTVFGFHVYWARYAEDRNERFQELSYKDLRNRRLSESTLRGWILDRSGSLDRALALYRRDSGGRISRDYPLDREFAQIFGSDRGDAGLERALFGIQSGAMPEALDLVLERDIKQPASLDARLTIDAALQKAVVEQLKGRHGAVVILNPQTGEVLAMYSEPSYSLEEVQSAETWVRLEANKRENPLVNRALGTYYVPGSTFKTVTMIAAYLAGMGSDELVCSGNGYVAQPGAKVIFDDQGPSEVHGRIGVDTAYEVSCNQYFAQMAVKLGPERMAHAAKLLGIGAYDTPEQALR
;
A
#
# COMPACT_ATOMS: atom_id res chain seq x y z
N MET A 1 -6.81 9.92 38.38
CA MET A 1 -6.14 8.92 37.51
C MET A 1 -7.09 8.21 36.54
N LEU A 2 -8.36 7.94 36.89
CA LEU A 2 -9.33 7.23 36.01
C LEU A 2 -9.95 8.04 34.85
N LEU A 3 -9.78 9.37 34.81
CA LEU A 3 -10.45 10.24 33.82
C LEU A 3 -9.61 10.57 32.58
N GLN A 4 -8.33 10.20 32.52
CA GLN A 4 -7.46 10.46 31.37
C GLN A 4 -7.50 9.35 30.29
N ALA A 5 -8.01 8.15 30.61
CA ALA A 5 -8.09 7.00 29.69
C ALA A 5 -9.42 6.89 28.91
N LEU A 6 -10.40 7.74 29.22
CA LEU A 6 -11.73 7.69 28.59
C LEU A 6 -11.77 8.06 27.09
N PRO A 7 -11.06 9.10 26.59
CA PRO A 7 -11.25 9.53 25.20
C PRO A 7 -10.76 8.51 24.17
N GLU A 8 -9.74 7.70 24.49
CA GLU A 8 -9.24 6.64 23.59
C GLU A 8 -10.18 5.43 23.52
N LYS A 9 -10.96 5.14 24.58
CA LYS A 9 -11.83 3.95 24.69
C LYS A 9 -13.28 4.19 24.29
N GLN A 10 -13.70 5.45 24.16
CA GLN A 10 -15.07 5.85 23.77
C GLN A 10 -15.60 5.17 22.50
N PRO A 11 -14.83 5.04 21.40
CA PRO A 11 -15.34 4.43 20.17
C PRO A 11 -15.72 2.95 20.36
N ALA A 12 -14.85 2.17 21.03
CA ALA A 12 -15.09 0.75 21.28
C ALA A 12 -16.29 0.52 22.20
N LEU A 13 -16.42 1.33 23.25
CA LEU A 13 -17.56 1.30 24.16
C LEU A 13 -18.88 1.58 23.42
N LEU A 14 -18.90 2.60 22.56
CA LEU A 14 -20.08 2.93 21.75
C LEU A 14 -20.44 1.81 20.77
N THR A 15 -19.46 1.13 20.19
CA THR A 15 -19.70 -0.05 19.34
C THR A 15 -20.34 -1.20 20.13
N LEU A 16 -19.87 -1.49 21.34
CA LEU A 16 -20.47 -2.52 22.20
C LEU A 16 -21.90 -2.16 22.64
N ILE A 17 -22.13 -0.90 22.99
CA ILE A 17 -23.47 -0.38 23.33
C ILE A 17 -24.43 -0.53 22.14
N TYR A 18 -23.98 -0.16 20.94
CA TYR A 18 -24.77 -0.28 19.72
C TYR A 18 -25.10 -1.74 19.40
N ALA A 19 -24.10 -2.64 19.42
CA ALA A 19 -24.29 -4.05 19.14
C ALA A 19 -25.22 -4.73 20.17
N GLY A 20 -25.01 -4.44 21.46
CA GLY A 20 -25.87 -4.94 22.54
C GLY A 20 -27.30 -4.41 22.44
N GLY A 21 -27.47 -3.11 22.16
CA GLY A 21 -28.77 -2.48 21.97
C GLY A 21 -29.53 -3.05 20.76
N PHE A 22 -28.83 -3.28 19.65
CA PHE A 22 -29.40 -3.91 18.46
C PHE A 22 -29.82 -5.36 18.73
N ALA A 23 -28.98 -6.15 19.41
CA ALA A 23 -29.32 -7.52 19.80
C ALA A 23 -30.55 -7.57 20.73
N LEU A 24 -30.64 -6.66 21.70
CA LEU A 24 -31.81 -6.54 22.59
C LEU A 24 -33.07 -6.15 21.81
N LEU A 25 -32.96 -5.26 20.82
CA LEU A 25 -34.09 -4.86 19.98
C LEU A 25 -34.59 -6.03 19.12
N VAL A 26 -33.68 -6.81 18.51
CA VAL A 26 -34.01 -8.02 17.76
C VAL A 26 -34.64 -9.08 18.67
N LEU A 27 -34.08 -9.30 19.87
CA LEU A 27 -34.61 -10.23 20.86
C LEU A 27 -36.01 -9.81 21.35
N TRP A 28 -36.22 -8.52 21.60
CA TRP A 28 -37.51 -7.96 22.01
C TRP A 28 -38.56 -8.12 20.90
N LEU A 29 -38.20 -7.84 19.65
CA LEU A 29 -39.04 -8.10 18.48
C LEU A 29 -39.39 -9.59 18.38
N GLY A 30 -38.41 -10.49 18.55
CA GLY A 30 -38.61 -11.95 18.60
C GLY A 30 -39.56 -12.41 19.72
N LEU A 31 -39.36 -11.91 20.94
CA LEU A 31 -40.21 -12.24 22.10
C LEU A 31 -41.63 -11.68 21.96
N SER A 32 -41.79 -10.51 21.33
CA SER A 32 -43.11 -9.95 21.03
C SER A 32 -43.91 -10.84 20.05
N LEU A 33 -43.22 -11.52 19.13
CA LEU A 33 -43.81 -12.49 18.21
C LEU A 33 -44.26 -13.76 18.96
N LEU A 34 -43.43 -14.30 19.86
CA LEU A 34 -43.73 -15.48 20.69
C LEU A 34 -44.85 -15.24 21.72
N ARG A 35 -44.93 -14.04 22.30
CA ARG A 35 -46.01 -13.69 23.23
C ARG A 35 -47.37 -13.60 22.53
N ARG A 36 -47.41 -13.23 21.24
CA ARG A 36 -48.67 -13.12 20.49
C ARG A 36 -49.22 -14.47 20.03
N THR A 37 -48.36 -15.43 19.70
CA THR A 37 -48.78 -16.83 19.45
C THR A 37 -49.33 -17.49 20.71
N ARG A 38 -48.81 -17.14 21.91
CA ARG A 38 -49.38 -17.56 23.20
C ARG A 38 -50.68 -16.86 23.58
N ARG A 39 -50.83 -15.56 23.29
CA ARG A 39 -52.07 -14.79 23.62
C ARG A 39 -53.29 -15.21 22.80
N SER A 40 -53.09 -15.82 21.63
CA SER A 40 -54.15 -16.47 20.86
C SER A 40 -54.77 -17.70 21.56
N ARG A 41 -54.24 -18.13 22.71
CA ARG A 41 -54.71 -19.29 23.49
C ARG A 41 -55.14 -18.97 24.92
N SER A 42 -55.30 -17.70 25.32
CA SER A 42 -55.82 -17.40 26.68
C SER A 42 -57.36 -17.44 26.71
N PRO A 43 -58.00 -18.21 27.61
CA PRO A 43 -59.47 -18.33 27.69
C PRO A 43 -60.20 -17.04 28.08
N LEU A 44 -59.48 -16.05 28.63
CA LEU A 44 -60.06 -14.81 29.18
C LEU A 44 -60.62 -13.85 28.12
N GLY A 45 -60.27 -14.01 26.84
CA GLY A 45 -60.88 -13.24 25.74
C GLY A 45 -62.26 -13.73 25.33
N ALA A 46 -62.64 -14.97 25.70
CA ALA A 46 -63.92 -15.57 25.33
C ALA A 46 -65.07 -15.13 26.24
N ILE A 47 -64.78 -14.63 27.45
CA ILE A 47 -65.80 -14.30 28.47
C ILE A 47 -66.35 -12.87 28.26
N ALA A 48 -65.58 -11.95 27.69
CA ALA A 48 -66.01 -10.57 27.45
C ALA A 48 -66.83 -10.39 26.15
N SER A 49 -67.02 -11.44 25.34
CA SER A 49 -67.63 -11.38 24.01
C SER A 49 -69.03 -11.99 23.90
N ALA A 50 -69.61 -12.49 24.99
CA ALA A 50 -70.85 -13.26 24.94
C ALA A 50 -72.09 -12.41 24.61
N ASP A 51 -72.18 -11.17 25.12
CA ASP A 51 -73.40 -10.33 25.03
C ASP A 51 -73.32 -9.14 24.06
N LEU A 52 -72.33 -9.11 23.17
CA LEU A 52 -72.20 -8.02 22.19
C LEU A 52 -72.90 -8.40 20.87
N PRO A 53 -73.70 -7.50 20.26
CA PRO A 53 -74.29 -7.70 18.93
C PRO A 53 -73.23 -8.04 17.89
N ASN A 54 -73.57 -8.87 16.90
CA ASN A 54 -72.61 -9.36 15.90
C ASN A 54 -71.83 -8.25 15.19
N GLU A 55 -72.44 -7.09 14.99
CA GLU A 55 -71.84 -5.89 14.39
C GLU A 55 -70.74 -5.27 15.28
N VAL A 56 -70.96 -5.25 16.60
CA VAL A 56 -70.00 -4.73 17.59
C VAL A 56 -68.89 -5.76 17.82
N ARG A 57 -69.22 -7.05 17.76
CA ARG A 57 -68.26 -8.17 17.83
C ARG A 57 -67.30 -8.17 16.63
N GLN A 58 -67.78 -7.83 15.43
CA GLN A 58 -66.94 -7.63 14.25
C GLN A 58 -66.04 -6.40 14.37
N ARG A 59 -66.49 -5.32 15.01
CA ARG A 59 -65.66 -4.11 15.25
C ARG A 59 -64.64 -4.28 16.38
N LEU A 60 -64.96 -5.03 17.43
CA LEU A 60 -64.07 -5.29 18.58
C LEU A 60 -63.13 -6.49 18.35
N GLY A 61 -63.55 -7.47 17.54
CA GLY A 61 -62.80 -8.71 17.25
C GLY A 61 -61.59 -8.53 16.35
N VAL A 62 -61.33 -7.31 15.90
CA VAL A 62 -60.10 -6.97 15.19
C VAL A 62 -59.44 -5.83 15.93
N THR A 63 -58.53 -6.18 16.85
CA THR A 63 -57.22 -5.53 16.79
C THR A 63 -56.58 -5.96 15.48
N SER A 64 -57.12 -5.45 14.37
CA SER A 64 -56.52 -5.51 13.04
C SER A 64 -55.27 -4.65 13.13
N THR A 65 -54.21 -5.19 13.70
CA THR A 65 -52.91 -4.90 13.10
C THR A 65 -53.06 -5.30 11.64
N ASN A 66 -53.20 -4.27 10.82
CA ASN A 66 -53.40 -4.35 9.38
C ASN A 66 -52.43 -5.39 8.80
N ARG A 67 -52.88 -6.23 7.87
CA ARG A 67 -51.98 -7.15 7.15
C ARG A 67 -50.77 -6.39 6.58
N GLY A 68 -50.97 -5.13 6.18
CA GLY A 68 -49.90 -4.21 5.80
C GLY A 68 -48.90 -3.89 6.92
N LEU A 69 -49.35 -3.66 8.17
CA LEU A 69 -48.48 -3.47 9.34
C LEU A 69 -47.69 -4.73 9.70
N HIS A 70 -48.28 -5.91 9.51
CA HIS A 70 -47.58 -7.18 9.68
C HIS A 70 -46.53 -7.43 8.59
N ALA A 71 -46.87 -7.16 7.34
CA ALA A 71 -45.95 -7.25 6.22
C ALA A 71 -44.78 -6.26 6.36
N LEU A 72 -45.07 -5.01 6.74
CA LEU A 72 -44.07 -3.98 7.01
C LEU A 72 -43.13 -4.41 8.14
N ARG A 73 -43.67 -4.96 9.22
CA ARG A 73 -42.85 -5.44 10.35
C ARG A 73 -41.93 -6.60 9.94
N TRP A 74 -42.40 -7.55 9.15
CA TRP A 74 -41.56 -8.62 8.61
C TRP A 74 -40.50 -8.09 7.64
N ALA A 75 -40.84 -7.11 6.82
CA ALA A 75 -39.88 -6.44 5.95
C ALA A 75 -38.77 -5.74 6.77
N PHE A 76 -39.12 -5.06 7.87
CA PHE A 76 -38.14 -4.43 8.76
C PHE A 76 -37.22 -5.45 9.45
N VAL A 77 -37.76 -6.56 9.95
CA VAL A 77 -36.94 -7.62 10.57
C VAL A 77 -36.00 -8.24 9.55
N LEU A 78 -36.50 -8.55 8.37
CA LEU A 78 -35.70 -9.16 7.31
C LEU A 78 -34.61 -8.20 6.85
N MET A 79 -34.94 -6.91 6.63
CA MET A 79 -33.97 -5.86 6.32
C MET A 79 -32.91 -5.71 7.41
N ALA A 80 -33.30 -5.71 8.70
CA ALA A 80 -32.36 -5.63 9.81
C ALA A 80 -31.42 -6.85 9.86
N LEU A 81 -31.93 -8.05 9.63
CA LEU A 81 -31.12 -9.28 9.54
C LEU A 81 -30.21 -9.27 8.32
N THR A 82 -30.65 -8.73 7.17
CA THR A 82 -29.82 -8.61 5.97
C THR A 82 -28.69 -7.61 6.18
N VAL A 83 -28.99 -6.43 6.75
CA VAL A 83 -27.97 -5.41 7.07
C VAL A 83 -26.98 -5.92 8.11
N PHE A 84 -27.46 -6.63 9.14
CA PHE A 84 -26.60 -7.25 10.15
C PHE A 84 -25.74 -8.36 9.55
N GLY A 85 -26.33 -9.27 8.75
CA GLY A 85 -25.60 -10.32 8.05
C GLY A 85 -24.57 -9.76 7.08
N PHE A 86 -24.90 -8.68 6.37
CA PHE A 86 -23.95 -7.93 5.54
C PHE A 86 -22.79 -7.39 6.38
N HIS A 87 -23.04 -6.78 7.54
CA HIS A 87 -21.99 -6.28 8.43
C HIS A 87 -21.11 -7.41 8.99
N VAL A 88 -21.71 -8.55 9.40
CA VAL A 88 -20.95 -9.72 9.89
C VAL A 88 -20.09 -10.30 8.77
N TYR A 89 -20.64 -10.45 7.56
CA TYR A 89 -19.90 -10.90 6.39
C TYR A 89 -18.73 -9.95 6.09
N TRP A 90 -18.98 -8.65 6.08
CA TRP A 90 -17.96 -7.63 5.86
C TRP A 90 -16.87 -7.63 6.93
N ALA A 91 -17.24 -7.74 8.21
CA ALA A 91 -16.28 -7.68 9.31
C ALA A 91 -15.44 -8.96 9.49
N ARG A 92 -15.92 -10.12 9.02
CA ARG A 92 -15.24 -11.41 9.24
C ARG A 92 -14.62 -12.03 8.00
N TYR A 93 -15.11 -11.69 6.80
CA TYR A 93 -14.71 -12.40 5.57
C TYR A 93 -14.28 -11.49 4.43
N ALA A 94 -14.61 -10.20 4.44
CA ALA A 94 -14.25 -9.31 3.34
C ALA A 94 -12.77 -8.94 3.33
N GLU A 95 -12.11 -8.90 4.50
CA GLU A 95 -10.68 -8.58 4.61
C GLU A 95 -9.79 -9.61 3.92
N ASP A 96 -10.10 -10.90 4.06
CA ASP A 96 -9.29 -12.00 3.48
C ASP A 96 -9.55 -12.23 1.99
N ARG A 97 -10.67 -11.73 1.45
CA ARG A 97 -11.17 -12.12 0.10
C ARG A 97 -11.25 -10.95 -0.89
N ASN A 98 -10.86 -9.75 -0.49
CA ASN A 98 -10.96 -8.56 -1.33
C ASN A 98 -9.63 -7.80 -1.34
N GLU A 99 -8.81 -8.05 -2.36
CA GLU A 99 -7.51 -7.39 -2.57
C GLU A 99 -7.64 -5.86 -2.56
N ARG A 100 -8.70 -5.33 -3.17
CA ARG A 100 -8.99 -3.89 -3.22
C ARG A 100 -9.32 -3.28 -1.85
N PHE A 101 -9.74 -4.10 -0.89
CA PHE A 101 -9.94 -3.68 0.50
C PHE A 101 -8.62 -3.73 1.28
N GLN A 102 -7.77 -4.73 1.04
CA GLN A 102 -6.40 -4.77 1.60
C GLN A 102 -5.59 -3.56 1.13
N GLU A 103 -5.76 -3.16 -0.14
CA GLU A 103 -5.25 -1.90 -0.71
C GLU A 103 -5.89 -0.63 -0.10
N LEU A 104 -6.95 -0.71 0.69
CA LEU A 104 -7.53 0.45 1.37
C LEU A 104 -7.30 0.42 2.88
N SER A 105 -6.93 -0.73 3.44
CA SER A 105 -6.60 -0.91 4.86
C SER A 105 -5.47 0.02 5.31
N TYR A 106 -4.53 0.36 4.42
CA TYR A 106 -3.48 1.35 4.72
C TYR A 106 -4.00 2.78 4.87
N LYS A 107 -5.17 3.11 4.31
CA LYS A 107 -5.85 4.41 4.50
C LYS A 107 -6.75 4.42 5.74
N ASP A 108 -6.86 3.31 6.48
CA ASP A 108 -7.64 3.28 7.70
C ASP A 108 -6.97 4.13 8.78
N LEU A 109 -7.65 5.20 9.16
CA LEU A 109 -7.24 6.09 10.25
C LEU A 109 -7.07 5.35 11.58
N ARG A 110 -7.66 4.17 11.76
CA ARG A 110 -7.51 3.34 12.96
C ARG A 110 -6.14 2.71 13.06
N ASN A 111 -5.67 2.08 11.97
CA ASN A 111 -4.33 1.48 11.90
C ASN A 111 -3.25 2.54 12.11
N ARG A 112 -3.48 3.73 11.55
CA ARG A 112 -2.64 4.91 11.79
C ARG A 112 -2.61 5.32 13.27
N ARG A 113 -3.76 5.41 13.93
CA ARG A 113 -3.80 5.77 15.37
C ARG A 113 -3.12 4.72 16.25
N LEU A 114 -3.25 3.44 15.91
CA LEU A 114 -2.62 2.34 16.66
C LEU A 114 -1.10 2.33 16.47
N SER A 115 -0.61 2.64 15.25
CA SER A 115 0.83 2.79 14.99
C SER A 115 1.41 4.10 15.56
N GLU A 116 0.57 5.12 15.77
CA GLU A 116 0.91 6.34 16.51
C GLU A 116 0.85 6.14 18.03
N SER A 117 0.05 5.19 18.55
CA SER A 117 -0.08 4.92 19.99
C SER A 117 1.01 3.99 20.55
N THR A 118 1.80 3.37 19.67
CA THR A 118 2.94 2.53 20.01
C THR A 118 4.24 3.20 19.59
N LEU A 119 5.23 3.21 20.48
CA LEU A 119 6.56 3.71 20.11
C LEU A 119 7.22 2.69 19.18
N ARG A 120 7.71 3.19 18.04
CA ARG A 120 8.46 2.44 17.04
C ARG A 120 9.93 2.29 17.49
N GLY A 121 10.64 1.32 16.95
CA GLY A 121 12.09 1.23 17.12
C GLY A 121 12.79 2.45 16.50
N TRP A 122 13.99 2.77 16.98
CA TRP A 122 14.86 3.73 16.32
C TRP A 122 15.36 3.15 15.00
N ILE A 123 15.60 4.01 14.02
CA ILE A 123 16.22 3.60 12.76
C ILE A 123 17.64 4.18 12.73
N LEU A 124 18.63 3.31 12.57
CA LEU A 124 20.04 3.65 12.55
C LEU A 124 20.62 3.44 11.16
N ASP A 125 21.64 4.23 10.82
CA ASP A 125 22.42 4.00 9.61
C ASP A 125 23.20 2.68 9.68
N ARG A 126 23.95 2.38 8.62
CA ARG A 126 24.78 1.17 8.56
C ARG A 126 25.81 1.03 9.67
N SER A 127 26.20 2.09 10.38
CA SER A 127 27.12 1.98 11.50
C SER A 127 26.45 1.36 12.73
N GLY A 128 25.13 1.53 12.87
CA GLY A 128 24.39 1.14 14.07
C GLY A 128 24.67 2.03 15.28
N SER A 129 25.26 3.20 15.07
CA SER A 129 25.62 4.13 16.15
C SER A 129 24.49 5.13 16.41
N LEU A 130 24.24 5.45 17.68
CA LEU A 130 23.12 6.32 18.07
C LEU A 130 23.29 7.78 17.61
N ASP A 131 24.52 8.24 17.41
CA ASP A 131 24.85 9.55 16.83
C ASP A 131 24.46 9.65 15.35
N ARG A 132 24.24 8.51 14.69
CA ARG A 132 23.79 8.40 13.30
C ARG A 132 22.38 7.83 13.18
N ALA A 133 21.55 8.09 14.19
CA ALA A 133 20.14 7.77 14.12
C ALA A 133 19.46 8.58 13.00
N LEU A 134 18.75 7.87 12.13
CA LEU A 134 18.01 8.41 11.01
C LEU A 134 16.55 8.70 11.37
N ALA A 135 16.01 7.96 12.34
CA ALA A 135 14.71 8.21 12.95
C ALA A 135 14.75 7.92 14.45
N LEU A 136 14.43 8.92 15.26
CA LEU A 136 14.56 8.88 16.73
C LEU A 136 13.38 9.58 17.41
N TYR A 137 13.29 9.50 18.73
CA TYR A 137 12.26 10.23 19.49
C TYR A 137 12.86 11.41 20.24
N ARG A 138 12.23 12.58 20.12
CA ARG A 138 12.49 13.73 20.99
C ARG A 138 11.34 13.95 21.95
N ARG A 139 11.68 14.34 23.18
CA ARG A 139 10.71 14.75 24.19
C ARG A 139 10.76 16.27 24.33
N ASP A 140 9.63 16.93 24.15
CA ASP A 140 9.52 18.38 24.36
C ASP A 140 9.47 18.74 25.86
N SER A 141 9.58 20.03 26.17
CA SER A 141 9.50 20.55 27.54
C SER A 141 8.12 20.33 28.20
N GLY A 142 7.07 20.12 27.40
CA GLY A 142 5.73 19.74 27.85
C GLY A 142 5.55 18.24 28.09
N GLY A 143 6.60 17.43 27.89
CA GLY A 143 6.59 15.99 28.05
C GLY A 143 6.01 15.20 26.88
N ARG A 144 5.65 15.86 25.77
CA ARG A 144 5.18 15.22 24.54
C ARG A 144 6.36 14.52 23.86
N ILE A 145 6.13 13.29 23.41
CA ILE A 145 7.09 12.51 22.65
C ILE A 145 6.72 12.67 21.16
N SER A 146 7.72 12.98 20.32
CA SER A 146 7.56 13.15 18.88
C SER A 146 8.64 12.39 18.12
N ARG A 147 8.25 11.76 17.02
CA ARG A 147 9.17 11.08 16.09
C ARG A 147 9.89 12.14 15.27
N ASP A 148 11.20 12.06 15.25
CA ASP A 148 12.10 13.03 14.65
C ASP A 148 12.99 12.38 13.59
N TYR A 149 13.27 13.13 12.53
CA TYR A 149 14.08 12.72 11.39
C TYR A 149 15.20 13.75 11.19
N PRO A 150 16.42 13.51 11.70
CA PRO A 150 17.52 14.46 11.55
C PRO A 150 17.89 14.79 10.10
N LEU A 151 17.58 13.88 9.17
CA LEU A 151 17.82 13.97 7.73
C LEU A 151 16.50 13.81 6.97
N ASP A 152 15.55 14.67 7.32
CA ASP A 152 14.15 14.58 6.91
C ASP A 152 13.98 14.54 5.38
N ARG A 153 14.68 15.42 4.66
CA ARG A 153 14.57 15.54 3.19
C ARG A 153 15.39 14.50 2.47
N GLU A 154 16.56 14.16 3.00
CA GLU A 154 17.48 13.20 2.40
C GLU A 154 16.94 11.77 2.45
N PHE A 155 16.07 11.47 3.41
CA PHE A 155 15.45 10.16 3.60
C PHE A 155 13.95 10.12 3.33
N ALA A 156 13.36 11.21 2.82
CA ALA A 156 11.92 11.33 2.64
C ALA A 156 11.31 10.19 1.82
N GLN A 157 11.90 9.86 0.67
CA GLN A 157 11.39 8.76 -0.16
C GLN A 157 11.74 7.37 0.37
N ILE A 158 12.76 7.25 1.23
CA ILE A 158 13.10 6.00 1.91
C ILE A 158 12.06 5.72 2.99
N PHE A 159 11.82 6.68 3.90
CA PHE A 159 10.88 6.49 5.01
C PHE A 159 9.42 6.56 4.57
N GLY A 160 9.13 7.31 3.50
CA GLY A 160 7.79 7.54 3.00
C GLY A 160 6.95 8.37 3.96
N SER A 161 5.65 8.49 3.68
CA SER A 161 4.75 9.25 4.54
C SER A 161 3.47 8.47 4.81
N ASP A 162 2.87 8.69 5.99
CA ASP A 162 1.59 8.07 6.38
C ASP A 162 0.39 8.50 5.53
N ARG A 163 0.57 9.48 4.62
CA ARG A 163 -0.45 9.96 3.69
C ARG A 163 -0.21 9.55 2.23
N GLY A 164 1.00 9.14 1.90
CA GLY A 164 1.42 8.80 0.54
C GLY A 164 2.08 7.43 0.47
N ASP A 165 3.24 7.38 -0.19
CA ASP A 165 3.92 6.13 -0.52
C ASP A 165 4.29 5.30 0.73
N ALA A 166 4.20 3.97 0.60
CA ALA A 166 4.57 3.02 1.64
C ALA A 166 6.09 2.90 1.73
N GLY A 167 6.69 3.83 2.47
CA GLY A 167 8.13 3.76 2.73
C GLY A 167 8.49 2.79 3.85
N LEU A 168 9.78 2.79 4.17
CA LEU A 168 10.43 1.85 5.07
C LEU A 168 9.85 1.83 6.49
N GLU A 169 9.39 2.96 7.01
CA GLU A 169 8.73 3.02 8.32
C GLU A 169 7.48 2.13 8.35
N ARG A 170 6.73 2.04 7.24
CA ARG A 170 5.58 1.14 7.11
C ARG A 170 6.00 -0.30 6.90
N ALA A 171 7.08 -0.55 6.15
CA ALA A 171 7.58 -1.91 5.95
C ALA A 171 8.09 -2.53 7.27
N LEU A 172 8.73 -1.73 8.13
CA LEU A 172 9.31 -2.19 9.40
C LEU A 172 8.31 -2.20 10.56
N PHE A 173 7.48 -1.14 10.65
CA PHE A 173 6.63 -0.88 11.81
C PHE A 173 5.16 -0.75 11.45
N GLY A 174 4.80 -0.97 10.18
CA GLY A 174 3.41 -1.10 9.79
C GLY A 174 2.81 -2.19 10.66
N ILE A 175 1.78 -1.83 11.41
CA ILE A 175 0.95 -2.81 12.08
C ILE A 175 0.35 -3.64 10.95
N GLN A 176 0.93 -4.82 10.73
CA GLN A 176 0.25 -5.87 9.97
C GLN A 176 -1.13 -5.92 10.57
N SER A 177 -2.16 -5.82 9.72
CA SER A 177 -3.57 -5.92 10.06
C SER A 177 -3.87 -7.26 10.71
N GLY A 178 -3.33 -7.48 11.91
CA GLY A 178 -3.79 -8.47 12.83
C GLY A 178 -5.19 -8.04 13.23
N ALA A 179 -6.05 -9.03 13.46
CA ALA A 179 -7.37 -8.80 13.99
C ALA A 179 -7.26 -7.79 15.14
N MET A 180 -7.95 -6.65 15.00
CA MET A 180 -8.08 -5.68 16.08
C MET A 180 -8.37 -6.45 17.36
N PRO A 181 -7.71 -6.12 18.48
CA PRO A 181 -8.11 -6.70 19.76
C PRO A 181 -9.61 -6.46 19.91
N GLU A 182 -10.35 -7.50 20.29
CA GLU A 182 -11.81 -7.42 20.31
C GLU A 182 -12.22 -6.21 21.15
N ALA A 183 -13.28 -5.49 20.76
CA ALA A 183 -13.72 -4.29 21.50
C ALA A 183 -13.91 -4.58 23.00
N LEU A 184 -14.21 -5.83 23.34
CA LEU A 184 -14.27 -6.33 24.70
C LEU A 184 -12.90 -6.42 25.38
N ASP A 185 -11.84 -6.89 24.71
CA ASP A 185 -10.48 -6.95 25.28
C ASP A 185 -9.92 -5.54 25.58
N LEU A 186 -10.22 -4.55 24.72
CA LEU A 186 -9.83 -3.14 24.94
C LEU A 186 -10.53 -2.52 26.17
N VAL A 187 -11.80 -2.88 26.39
CA VAL A 187 -12.59 -2.43 27.55
C VAL A 187 -12.19 -3.16 28.82
N LEU A 188 -11.86 -4.45 28.72
CA LEU A 188 -11.45 -5.30 29.85
C LEU A 188 -9.98 -5.14 30.25
N GLU A 189 -9.22 -4.28 29.58
CA GLU A 189 -7.79 -4.05 29.85
C GLU A 189 -6.98 -5.35 29.85
N ARG A 190 -7.38 -6.32 29.02
CA ARG A 190 -6.51 -7.47 28.78
C ARG A 190 -5.24 -6.93 28.14
N ASP A 191 -4.11 -7.34 28.70
CA ASP A 191 -2.78 -6.91 28.29
C ASP A 191 -2.55 -7.36 26.83
N ILE A 192 -2.96 -6.51 25.90
CA ILE A 192 -2.70 -6.69 24.48
C ILE A 192 -1.22 -6.42 24.34
N LYS A 193 -0.43 -7.50 24.43
CA LYS A 193 1.02 -7.46 24.20
C LYS A 193 1.25 -7.02 22.76
N GLN A 194 1.38 -5.71 22.58
CA GLN A 194 1.92 -5.15 21.36
C GLN A 194 3.36 -5.68 21.25
N PRO A 195 3.76 -6.29 20.13
CA PRO A 195 5.15 -6.70 19.96
C PRO A 195 6.04 -5.48 20.16
N ALA A 196 7.05 -5.60 21.04
CA ALA A 196 8.01 -4.53 21.24
C ALA A 196 8.65 -4.18 19.89
N SER A 197 8.55 -2.92 19.48
CA SER A 197 9.17 -2.47 18.25
C SER A 197 10.69 -2.42 18.46
N LEU A 198 11.42 -3.29 17.76
CA LEU A 198 12.88 -3.35 17.83
C LEU A 198 13.50 -2.27 16.96
N ASP A 199 14.66 -1.78 17.39
CA ASP A 199 15.46 -0.86 16.58
C ASP A 199 15.90 -1.54 15.27
N ALA A 200 15.92 -0.78 14.19
CA ALA A 200 16.30 -1.24 12.87
C ALA A 200 17.63 -0.60 12.45
N ARG A 201 18.59 -1.44 12.05
CA ARG A 201 19.84 -1.01 11.41
C ARG A 201 19.71 -1.16 9.89
N LEU A 202 19.89 -0.07 9.15
CA LEU A 202 19.81 -0.08 7.69
C LEU A 202 21.16 -0.41 7.05
N THR A 203 21.15 -0.68 5.75
CA THR A 203 22.37 -0.80 4.93
C THR A 203 22.88 0.55 4.42
N ILE A 204 22.04 1.60 4.51
CA ILE A 204 22.33 2.94 4.02
C ILE A 204 23.46 3.58 4.82
N ASP A 205 24.42 4.18 4.11
CA ASP A 205 25.44 5.06 4.69
C ASP A 205 24.93 6.50 4.69
N ALA A 206 24.77 7.09 5.87
CA ALA A 206 24.23 8.44 6.02
C ALA A 206 25.13 9.51 5.39
N ALA A 207 26.46 9.33 5.40
CA ALA A 207 27.39 10.27 4.79
C ALA A 207 27.34 10.18 3.26
N LEU A 208 27.24 8.96 2.73
CA LEU A 208 27.05 8.74 1.29
C LEU A 208 25.71 9.29 0.80
N GLN A 209 24.63 9.07 1.55
CA GLN A 209 23.31 9.61 1.23
C GLN A 209 23.35 11.14 1.10
N LYS A 210 23.98 11.83 2.06
CA LYS A 210 24.18 13.29 2.00
C LYS A 210 24.98 13.73 0.77
N ALA A 211 26.06 13.00 0.44
CA ALA A 211 26.84 13.30 -0.75
C ALA A 211 26.00 13.16 -2.03
N VAL A 212 25.16 12.13 -2.11
CA VAL A 212 24.23 11.92 -3.24
C VAL A 212 23.22 13.07 -3.36
N VAL A 213 22.65 13.53 -2.24
CA VAL A 213 21.69 14.65 -2.24
C VAL A 213 22.33 15.90 -2.83
N GLU A 214 23.53 16.26 -2.38
CA GLU A 214 24.23 17.44 -2.90
C GLU A 214 24.59 17.32 -4.39
N GLN A 215 24.93 16.11 -4.86
CA GLN A 215 25.23 15.88 -6.28
C GLN A 215 23.98 15.94 -7.18
N LEU A 216 22.80 15.56 -6.68
CA LEU A 216 21.56 15.52 -7.45
C LEU A 216 20.73 16.81 -7.33
N LYS A 217 21.09 17.71 -6.41
CA LYS A 217 20.38 18.96 -6.12
C LYS A 217 20.06 19.76 -7.39
N GLY A 218 18.78 20.13 -7.54
CA GLY A 218 18.31 20.92 -8.68
C GLY A 218 18.20 20.16 -10.00
N ARG A 219 18.33 18.82 -9.99
CA ARG A 219 18.15 17.95 -11.15
C ARG A 219 16.97 17.03 -10.92
N HIS A 220 16.26 16.63 -11.97
CA HIS A 220 15.20 15.63 -11.85
C HIS A 220 15.78 14.24 -12.09
N GLY A 221 15.64 13.32 -11.14
CA GLY A 221 16.14 11.96 -11.29
C GLY A 221 16.19 11.16 -10.01
N ALA A 222 16.94 10.07 -10.06
CA ALA A 222 17.23 9.23 -8.91
C ALA A 222 18.67 8.72 -8.98
N VAL A 223 19.20 8.37 -7.81
CA VAL A 223 20.49 7.70 -7.66
C VAL A 223 20.29 6.52 -6.73
N VAL A 224 20.81 5.37 -7.12
CA VAL A 224 20.89 4.16 -6.29
C VAL A 224 22.34 3.69 -6.29
N ILE A 225 22.89 3.47 -5.10
CA ILE A 225 24.24 2.91 -4.94
C ILE A 225 24.11 1.57 -4.23
N LEU A 226 24.66 0.53 -4.86
CA LEU A 226 24.59 -0.84 -4.38
C LEU A 226 25.98 -1.37 -4.05
N ASN A 227 26.06 -2.25 -3.06
CA ASN A 227 27.19 -3.16 -2.93
C ASN A 227 26.97 -4.35 -3.87
N PRO A 228 27.78 -4.52 -4.93
CA PRO A 228 27.55 -5.57 -5.92
C PRO A 228 27.80 -6.99 -5.37
N GLN A 229 28.52 -7.13 -4.26
CA GLN A 229 28.82 -8.43 -3.66
C GLN A 229 27.69 -8.94 -2.75
N THR A 230 26.94 -8.02 -2.13
CA THR A 230 25.94 -8.35 -1.10
C THR A 230 24.52 -7.96 -1.51
N GLY A 231 24.35 -7.09 -2.51
CA GLY A 231 23.07 -6.49 -2.87
C GLY A 231 22.60 -5.39 -1.90
N GLU A 232 23.42 -5.02 -0.90
CA GLU A 232 23.07 -3.96 0.05
C GLU A 232 22.88 -2.61 -0.65
N VAL A 233 21.79 -1.92 -0.34
CA VAL A 233 21.55 -0.54 -0.78
C VAL A 233 22.31 0.41 0.14
N LEU A 234 23.32 1.09 -0.39
CA LEU A 234 24.20 1.99 0.35
C LEU A 234 23.69 3.43 0.34
N ALA A 235 23.01 3.84 -0.73
CA ALA A 235 22.30 5.11 -0.83
C ALA A 235 21.16 4.99 -1.85
N MET A 236 20.06 5.69 -1.61
CA MET A 236 18.92 5.76 -2.54
C MET A 236 18.24 7.12 -2.39
N TYR A 237 18.28 7.94 -3.44
CA TYR A 237 17.70 9.28 -3.39
C TYR A 237 16.92 9.61 -4.65
N SER A 238 15.88 10.42 -4.50
CA SER A 238 15.10 10.96 -5.61
C SER A 238 15.00 12.47 -5.49
N GLU A 239 15.19 13.16 -6.61
CA GLU A 239 15.02 14.60 -6.72
C GLU A 239 14.02 14.92 -7.84
N PRO A 240 13.10 15.89 -7.65
CA PRO A 240 12.86 16.70 -6.43
C PRO A 240 12.35 15.89 -5.22
N SER A 241 12.82 16.24 -4.02
CA SER A 241 12.38 15.65 -2.73
C SER A 241 11.40 16.55 -1.94
N TYR A 242 10.91 16.05 -0.80
CA TYR A 242 10.02 16.74 0.14
C TYR A 242 10.51 16.58 1.58
N SER A 243 9.93 17.30 2.54
CA SER A 243 10.20 17.14 3.97
C SER A 243 9.22 16.16 4.63
N LEU A 244 9.73 15.21 5.41
CA LEU A 244 8.93 14.29 6.21
C LEU A 244 8.12 14.99 7.31
N GLU A 245 8.60 16.12 7.80
CA GLU A 245 7.89 16.93 8.80
C GLU A 245 6.71 17.65 8.14
N GLU A 246 6.96 18.35 7.03
CA GLU A 246 5.94 19.17 6.38
C GLU A 246 4.80 18.35 5.77
N VAL A 247 5.11 17.16 5.24
CA VAL A 247 4.13 16.25 4.61
C VAL A 247 3.12 15.67 5.61
N GLN A 248 3.35 15.86 6.91
CA GLN A 248 2.37 15.53 7.94
C GLN A 248 1.17 16.50 7.94
N SER A 249 1.29 17.69 7.34
CA SER A 249 0.15 18.55 7.10
C SER A 249 -0.63 18.08 5.87
N ALA A 250 -1.96 17.94 6.01
CA ALA A 250 -2.83 17.59 4.90
C ALA A 250 -2.77 18.63 3.77
N GLU A 251 -2.67 19.92 4.11
CA GLU A 251 -2.56 21.00 3.14
C GLU A 251 -1.26 20.91 2.33
N THR A 252 -0.13 20.69 3.01
CA THR A 252 1.16 20.53 2.34
C THR A 252 1.17 19.28 1.45
N TRP A 253 0.63 18.16 1.94
CA TRP A 253 0.53 16.94 1.14
C TRP A 253 -0.27 17.17 -0.15
N VAL A 254 -1.45 17.80 -0.07
CA VAL A 254 -2.27 18.12 -1.25
C VAL A 254 -1.53 19.04 -2.22
N ARG A 255 -0.79 20.04 -1.72
CA ARG A 255 0.04 20.93 -2.54
C ARG A 255 1.15 20.18 -3.27
N LEU A 256 1.83 19.26 -2.58
CA LEU A 256 2.90 18.45 -3.17
C LEU A 256 2.34 17.46 -4.21
N GLU A 257 1.18 16.86 -3.96
CA GLU A 257 0.49 15.97 -4.89
C GLU A 257 0.00 16.71 -6.15
N ALA A 258 -0.48 17.94 -5.99
CA ALA A 258 -0.92 18.80 -7.08
C ALA A 258 0.24 19.30 -7.96
N ASN A 259 1.47 19.29 -7.45
CA ASN A 259 2.65 19.73 -8.20
C ASN A 259 3.08 18.67 -9.22
N LYS A 260 2.42 18.64 -10.39
CA LYS A 260 2.72 17.69 -11.47
C LYS A 260 4.04 17.97 -12.20
N ARG A 261 4.56 19.20 -12.11
CA ARG A 261 5.83 19.59 -12.74
C ARG A 261 7.01 18.95 -12.02
N GLU A 262 7.08 19.14 -10.71
CA GLU A 262 8.19 18.63 -9.89
C GLU A 262 7.93 17.21 -9.41
N ASN A 263 6.66 16.87 -9.19
CA ASN A 263 6.19 15.57 -8.70
C ASN A 263 7.06 14.99 -7.57
N PRO A 264 7.23 15.72 -6.44
CA PRO A 264 8.22 15.40 -5.42
C PRO A 264 7.86 14.16 -4.58
N LEU A 265 6.58 13.79 -4.54
CA LEU A 265 6.12 12.59 -3.82
C LEU A 265 6.48 11.27 -4.53
N VAL A 266 6.88 11.33 -5.80
CA VAL A 266 7.28 10.13 -6.55
C VAL A 266 8.69 9.72 -6.17
N ASN A 267 8.81 8.48 -5.68
CA ASN A 267 10.11 7.83 -5.55
C ASN A 267 10.59 7.36 -6.93
N ARG A 268 11.41 8.16 -7.60
CA ARG A 268 11.95 7.84 -8.94
C ARG A 268 12.93 6.66 -8.95
N ALA A 269 13.44 6.27 -7.79
CA ALA A 269 14.35 5.12 -7.69
C ALA A 269 13.59 3.78 -7.77
N LEU A 270 12.34 3.73 -7.33
CA LEU A 270 11.55 2.49 -7.22
C LEU A 270 10.26 2.51 -8.06
N GLY A 271 9.56 3.65 -8.11
CA GLY A 271 8.18 3.75 -8.60
C GLY A 271 8.04 4.38 -9.98
N THR A 272 9.10 4.41 -10.80
CA THR A 272 9.04 5.02 -12.14
C THR A 272 9.82 4.20 -13.16
N TYR A 273 9.22 4.02 -14.34
CA TYR A 273 9.89 3.40 -15.48
C TYR A 273 10.55 4.46 -16.36
N TYR A 274 11.82 4.23 -16.68
CA TYR A 274 12.59 5.02 -17.63
C TYR A 274 12.92 4.16 -18.83
N VAL A 275 12.94 4.78 -20.02
CA VAL A 275 13.53 4.13 -21.18
C VAL A 275 15.06 4.14 -20.95
N PRO A 276 15.71 2.98 -20.78
CA PRO A 276 17.11 2.89 -20.37
C PRO A 276 18.10 3.41 -21.43
N GLY A 277 17.67 3.46 -22.70
CA GLY A 277 18.52 3.83 -23.82
C GLY A 277 19.75 2.92 -23.91
N SER A 278 20.92 3.51 -24.16
CA SER A 278 22.18 2.78 -24.32
C SER A 278 22.61 1.94 -23.12
N THR A 279 22.11 2.19 -21.90
CA THR A 279 22.44 1.33 -20.74
C THR A 279 21.90 -0.10 -20.91
N PHE A 280 20.81 -0.27 -21.69
CA PHE A 280 20.23 -1.58 -22.02
C PHE A 280 21.09 -2.41 -22.98
N LYS A 281 22.07 -1.81 -23.66
CA LYS A 281 23.03 -2.55 -24.52
C LYS A 281 23.79 -3.61 -23.73
N THR A 282 23.93 -3.44 -22.42
CA THR A 282 24.45 -4.45 -21.50
C THR A 282 23.65 -5.76 -21.56
N VAL A 283 22.31 -5.68 -21.64
CA VAL A 283 21.43 -6.85 -21.78
C VAL A 283 21.68 -7.55 -23.11
N THR A 284 21.76 -6.78 -24.20
CA THR A 284 22.06 -7.32 -25.54
C THR A 284 23.45 -7.96 -25.59
N MET A 285 24.45 -7.36 -24.94
CA MET A 285 25.81 -7.91 -24.84
C MET A 285 25.80 -9.25 -24.09
N ILE A 286 25.14 -9.33 -22.94
CA ILE A 286 24.99 -10.58 -22.17
C ILE A 286 24.30 -11.65 -23.03
N ALA A 287 23.21 -11.30 -23.72
CA ALA A 287 22.52 -12.22 -24.62
C ALA A 287 23.43 -12.73 -25.75
N ALA A 288 24.27 -11.86 -26.33
CA ALA A 288 25.25 -12.24 -27.35
C ALA A 288 26.27 -13.25 -26.82
N TYR A 289 26.86 -12.99 -25.65
CA TYR A 289 27.83 -13.91 -25.03
C TYR A 289 27.18 -15.26 -24.66
N LEU A 290 25.98 -15.27 -24.08
CA LEU A 290 25.25 -16.50 -23.76
C LEU A 290 24.90 -17.32 -25.00
N ALA A 291 24.66 -16.67 -26.13
CA ALA A 291 24.38 -17.33 -27.41
C ALA A 291 25.64 -17.79 -28.16
N GLY A 292 26.85 -17.56 -27.62
CA GLY A 292 28.11 -17.82 -28.32
C GLY A 292 28.40 -16.85 -29.47
N MET A 293 27.73 -15.70 -29.50
CA MET A 293 27.81 -14.65 -30.53
C MET A 293 28.68 -13.46 -30.08
N GLY A 294 29.37 -13.55 -28.94
CA GLY A 294 30.19 -12.46 -28.42
C GLY A 294 31.37 -12.07 -29.32
N SER A 295 31.86 -12.99 -30.15
CA SER A 295 32.93 -12.73 -31.13
C SER A 295 32.43 -12.23 -32.48
N ASP A 296 31.12 -12.04 -32.64
CA ASP A 296 30.56 -11.61 -33.93
C ASP A 296 30.86 -10.14 -34.20
N GLU A 297 31.40 -9.88 -35.38
CA GLU A 297 31.58 -8.54 -35.91
C GLU A 297 30.39 -8.13 -36.78
N LEU A 298 29.93 -6.89 -36.62
CA LEU A 298 28.83 -6.32 -37.39
C LEU A 298 29.26 -4.99 -38.01
N VAL A 299 28.59 -4.60 -39.08
CA VAL A 299 28.95 -3.42 -39.86
C VAL A 299 28.09 -2.24 -39.43
N CYS A 300 28.74 -1.18 -38.97
CA CYS A 300 28.21 0.16 -38.82
C CYS A 300 28.53 0.95 -40.10
N SER A 301 27.53 1.52 -40.77
CA SER A 301 27.71 2.21 -42.04
C SER A 301 26.98 3.54 -42.11
N GLY A 302 27.38 4.41 -43.05
CA GLY A 302 26.69 5.68 -43.28
C GLY A 302 25.28 5.54 -43.86
N ASN A 303 24.90 4.35 -44.33
CA ASN A 303 23.53 4.05 -44.75
C ASN A 303 22.61 3.69 -43.58
N GLY A 304 23.17 3.52 -42.37
CA GLY A 304 22.44 3.06 -41.20
C GLY A 304 22.02 1.59 -41.28
N TYR A 305 21.17 1.18 -40.34
CA TYR A 305 20.61 -0.17 -40.27
C TYR A 305 19.08 -0.15 -40.24
N VAL A 306 18.43 -1.05 -40.99
CA VAL A 306 16.97 -1.22 -40.99
C VAL A 306 16.65 -2.57 -40.38
N ALA A 307 16.09 -2.56 -39.16
CA ALA A 307 15.86 -3.78 -38.36
C ALA A 307 14.85 -4.75 -38.99
N GLN A 308 13.88 -4.22 -39.73
CA GLN A 308 12.87 -5.00 -40.46
C GLN A 308 12.29 -4.16 -41.60
N PRO A 309 11.74 -4.79 -42.66
CA PRO A 309 11.10 -4.06 -43.76
C PRO A 309 10.08 -3.03 -43.25
N GLY A 310 10.22 -1.78 -43.68
CA GLY A 310 9.35 -0.66 -43.28
C GLY A 310 9.70 0.02 -41.95
N ALA A 311 10.70 -0.45 -41.20
CA ALA A 311 11.19 0.24 -40.00
C ALA A 311 12.00 1.50 -40.36
N LYS A 312 12.08 2.42 -39.40
CA LYS A 312 12.98 3.59 -39.51
C LYS A 312 14.44 3.12 -39.56
N VAL A 313 15.25 3.85 -40.33
CA VAL A 313 16.70 3.64 -40.37
C VAL A 313 17.30 4.05 -39.02
N ILE A 314 18.16 3.19 -38.48
CA ILE A 314 18.88 3.37 -37.23
C ILE A 314 20.26 3.90 -37.57
N PHE A 315 20.60 5.04 -36.97
CA PHE A 315 21.94 5.64 -36.99
C PHE A 315 22.50 5.74 -35.56
N ASP A 316 23.79 5.99 -35.48
CA ASP A 316 24.46 6.39 -34.25
C ASP A 316 24.18 7.87 -33.93
N ASP A 317 24.68 8.36 -32.80
CA ASP A 317 24.28 9.64 -32.21
C ASP A 317 24.56 10.84 -33.14
N GLN A 318 25.68 10.81 -33.86
CA GLN A 318 26.07 11.82 -34.86
C GLN A 318 25.55 11.48 -36.28
N GLY A 319 24.56 10.58 -36.38
CA GLY A 319 23.81 10.32 -37.59
C GLY A 319 24.61 9.59 -38.68
N PRO A 320 24.30 9.80 -39.97
CA PRO A 320 24.94 9.12 -41.11
C PRO A 320 26.46 9.31 -41.23
N SER A 321 27.01 10.34 -40.56
CA SER A 321 28.43 10.65 -40.60
C SER A 321 29.26 9.80 -39.63
N GLU A 322 28.61 9.18 -38.64
CA GLU A 322 29.27 8.33 -37.65
C GLU A 322 29.35 6.89 -38.17
N VAL A 323 30.56 6.49 -38.56
CA VAL A 323 30.82 5.19 -39.17
C VAL A 323 31.94 4.50 -38.42
N HIS A 324 31.58 3.48 -37.64
CA HIS A 324 32.55 2.65 -36.93
C HIS A 324 33.12 1.52 -37.78
N GLY A 325 32.55 1.27 -38.97
CA GLY A 325 32.98 0.18 -39.84
C GLY A 325 32.60 -1.19 -39.27
N ARG A 326 33.45 -2.19 -39.46
CA ARG A 326 33.24 -3.54 -38.93
C ARG A 326 33.88 -3.64 -37.56
N ILE A 327 33.06 -3.86 -36.54
CA ILE A 327 33.48 -3.88 -35.14
C ILE A 327 32.85 -5.06 -34.40
N GLY A 328 33.56 -5.54 -33.38
CA GLY A 328 33.06 -6.52 -32.41
C GLY A 328 32.32 -5.87 -31.23
N VAL A 329 31.79 -6.70 -30.33
CA VAL A 329 30.94 -6.26 -29.21
C VAL A 329 31.64 -5.30 -28.25
N ASP A 330 32.94 -5.51 -27.99
CA ASP A 330 33.69 -4.70 -27.02
C ASP A 330 33.85 -3.25 -27.51
N THR A 331 34.34 -3.08 -28.75
CA THR A 331 34.43 -1.75 -29.39
C THR A 331 33.05 -1.13 -29.54
N ALA A 332 32.03 -1.91 -29.92
CA ALA A 332 30.67 -1.41 -30.05
C ALA A 332 30.09 -0.92 -28.72
N TYR A 333 30.40 -1.60 -27.61
CA TYR A 333 29.96 -1.19 -26.27
C TYR A 333 30.67 0.09 -25.83
N GLU A 334 31.98 0.21 -26.07
CA GLU A 334 32.79 1.39 -25.76
C GLU A 334 32.27 2.65 -26.47
N VAL A 335 32.03 2.57 -27.79
CA VAL A 335 31.52 3.71 -28.57
C VAL A 335 29.99 3.80 -28.56
N SER A 336 29.33 2.91 -27.83
CA SER A 336 27.86 2.81 -27.77
C SER A 336 27.19 2.74 -29.15
N CYS A 337 27.66 1.88 -30.06
CA CYS A 337 27.14 1.82 -31.42
C CYS A 337 25.69 1.26 -31.50
N ASN A 338 24.71 2.11 -31.77
CA ASN A 338 23.30 1.78 -31.99
C ASN A 338 23.12 0.74 -33.10
N GLN A 339 23.81 0.91 -34.23
CA GLN A 339 23.69 -0.01 -35.37
C GLN A 339 24.14 -1.42 -35.02
N TYR A 340 25.26 -1.56 -34.30
CA TYR A 340 25.77 -2.86 -33.85
C TYR A 340 24.75 -3.54 -32.93
N PHE A 341 24.28 -2.85 -31.89
CA PHE A 341 23.37 -3.45 -30.91
C PHE A 341 21.98 -3.74 -31.48
N ALA A 342 21.51 -2.95 -32.45
CA ALA A 342 20.26 -3.24 -33.16
C ALA A 342 20.39 -4.49 -34.04
N GLN A 343 21.47 -4.62 -34.81
CA GLN A 343 21.76 -5.82 -35.61
C GLN A 343 21.89 -7.06 -34.73
N MET A 344 22.63 -6.95 -33.63
CA MET A 344 22.83 -8.06 -32.68
C MET A 344 21.50 -8.49 -32.05
N ALA A 345 20.65 -7.55 -31.62
CA ALA A 345 19.33 -7.86 -31.07
C ALA A 345 18.42 -8.59 -32.07
N VAL A 346 18.42 -8.16 -33.35
CA VAL A 346 17.68 -8.85 -34.42
C VAL A 346 18.22 -10.26 -34.65
N LYS A 347 19.55 -10.43 -34.67
CA LYS A 347 20.20 -11.75 -34.82
C LYS A 347 19.90 -12.70 -33.67
N LEU A 348 19.88 -12.18 -32.44
CA LEU A 348 19.58 -12.95 -31.22
C LEU A 348 18.14 -13.42 -31.17
N GLY A 349 17.22 -12.57 -31.62
CA GLY A 349 15.78 -12.81 -31.57
C GLY A 349 15.17 -12.57 -30.18
N PRO A 350 13.83 -12.52 -30.10
CA PRO A 350 13.10 -12.10 -28.89
C PRO A 350 13.31 -13.04 -27.71
N GLU A 351 13.40 -14.35 -27.92
CA GLU A 351 13.53 -15.33 -26.82
C GLU A 351 14.84 -15.19 -26.05
N ARG A 352 15.97 -15.03 -26.76
CA ARG A 352 17.28 -14.86 -26.13
C ARG A 352 17.40 -13.52 -25.41
N MET A 353 16.84 -12.47 -26.01
CA MET A 353 16.77 -11.15 -25.37
C MET A 353 15.93 -11.19 -24.09
N ALA A 354 14.76 -11.84 -24.13
CA ALA A 354 13.90 -12.01 -22.97
C ALA A 354 14.58 -12.85 -21.87
N HIS A 355 15.31 -13.90 -22.26
CA HIS A 355 16.06 -14.70 -21.30
C HIS A 355 17.14 -13.89 -20.59
N ALA A 356 17.96 -13.13 -21.33
CA ALA A 356 19.00 -12.28 -20.75
C ALA A 356 18.41 -11.16 -19.86
N ALA A 357 17.30 -10.55 -20.27
CA ALA A 357 16.58 -9.56 -19.46
C ALA A 357 16.12 -10.17 -18.13
N LYS A 358 15.56 -11.38 -18.16
CA LYS A 358 15.10 -12.10 -16.98
C LYS A 358 16.23 -12.43 -16.01
N LEU A 359 17.43 -12.78 -16.49
CA LEU A 359 18.60 -13.01 -15.64
C LEU A 359 19.02 -11.78 -14.83
N LEU A 360 18.65 -10.58 -15.30
CA LEU A 360 18.90 -9.30 -14.63
C LEU A 360 17.69 -8.79 -13.85
N GLY A 361 16.65 -9.62 -13.65
CA GLY A 361 15.43 -9.23 -12.96
C GLY A 361 14.49 -8.32 -13.77
N ILE A 362 14.71 -8.19 -15.08
CA ILE A 362 13.84 -7.41 -15.97
C ILE A 362 12.79 -8.35 -16.56
N GLY A 363 11.54 -8.18 -16.14
CA GLY A 363 10.42 -8.98 -16.60
C GLY A 363 9.07 -8.37 -16.23
N ALA A 364 8.01 -8.93 -16.78
CA ALA A 364 6.66 -8.68 -16.31
C ALA A 364 6.32 -9.70 -15.23
N TYR A 365 5.83 -9.21 -14.09
CA TYR A 365 5.42 -10.02 -12.95
C TYR A 365 4.00 -9.63 -12.57
N ASP A 366 3.14 -10.63 -12.36
CA ASP A 366 1.74 -10.39 -12.00
C ASP A 366 1.60 -10.07 -10.51
N THR A 367 2.54 -10.54 -9.68
CA THR A 367 2.55 -10.26 -8.24
C THR A 367 3.95 -9.88 -7.73
N PRO A 368 4.06 -9.09 -6.64
CA PRO A 368 5.35 -8.78 -6.02
C PRO A 368 6.15 -10.02 -5.60
N GLU A 369 5.49 -11.09 -5.15
CA GLU A 369 6.16 -12.34 -4.74
C GLU A 369 6.80 -13.06 -5.91
N GLN A 370 6.25 -12.93 -7.12
CA GLN A 370 6.86 -13.46 -8.33
C GLN A 370 8.11 -12.69 -8.72
N ALA A 371 8.17 -11.38 -8.43
CA ALA A 371 9.36 -10.56 -8.70
C ALA A 371 10.53 -10.86 -7.75
N LEU A 372 10.25 -11.48 -6.59
CA LEU A 372 11.26 -11.85 -5.58
C LEU A 372 11.85 -13.26 -5.78
N ARG A 373 11.36 -14.03 -6.76
CA ARG A 373 11.78 -15.41 -7.07
C ARG A 373 12.51 -15.47 -8.40
#